data_AF-A0A2N1LQ96-F1
#
_entry.id   AF-A0A2N1LQ96-F1
#
_cell.length_a   1.000
_cell.length_b   1.000
_cell.length_c   1.000
_cell.angle_alpha   90.00
_cell.angle_beta   90.00
_cell.angle_gamma   90.00
#
_symmetry.space_group_name_H-M   'P 1'
#
loop_
_entity.id
_entity.type
_entity.pdbx_description
1 polymer ?
#
loop_
_entity_poly.entity_id
_entity_poly.type
_entity_poly.pdbx_seq_one_letter_code
_entity_poly.pdbx_strand_id
1 'polypeptide(L)'
;MSKTKQYEVTLLAKGIISEDLHYGIHARNWWEPRKFAQTNFNPIPYRLFMSVNCCLNSKNFAITILNDEQTQNPCFRCVCDGEDSGIQASASAAINNMYVQIFGNKTTKYSGLIVMGFDNEAIVRELVADVSFVPIFIRLDKIIIVVSKIGVSSREGYYGAGPGYFSTLITKYAGKQSLFVQSIEDECSLDIYNEGVKLYHNKNTTPNKIWETIDIHKKYDGVALFGITDPYVQQKLEE
;
A
#
# COMPACT_ATOMS: atom_id res chain seq x y z
N MET A 1 -6.43 -15.22 -25.24
CA MET A 1 -5.45 -14.14 -25.01
C MET A 1 -6.11 -12.83 -25.40
N SER A 2 -6.62 -12.04 -24.45
CA SER A 2 -7.12 -10.70 -24.78
C SER A 2 -5.93 -9.79 -25.05
N LYS A 3 -5.95 -9.08 -26.18
CA LYS A 3 -5.02 -7.98 -26.40
C LYS A 3 -5.36 -6.91 -25.36
N THR A 4 -4.53 -6.74 -24.34
CA THR A 4 -4.64 -5.60 -23.43
C THR A 4 -4.54 -4.34 -24.29
N LYS A 5 -5.59 -3.52 -24.28
CA LYS A 5 -5.63 -2.28 -25.03
C LYS A 5 -4.58 -1.37 -24.39
N GLN A 6 -3.45 -1.16 -25.05
CA GLN A 6 -2.42 -0.23 -24.59
C GLN A 6 -2.88 1.18 -24.96
N TYR A 7 -2.97 2.04 -23.95
CA TYR A 7 -3.24 3.45 -24.12
C TYR A 7 -1.92 4.21 -24.09
N GLU A 8 -1.86 5.34 -24.78
CA GLU A 8 -0.73 6.24 -24.67
C GLU A 8 -0.81 6.96 -23.32
N VAL A 9 0.05 6.53 -22.39
CA VAL A 9 0.17 7.11 -21.05
C VAL A 9 1.53 7.75 -20.91
N THR A 10 1.54 9.02 -20.48
CA THR A 10 2.77 9.79 -20.21
C THR A 10 2.80 10.20 -18.74
N LEU A 11 3.93 9.99 -18.07
CA LEU A 11 4.15 10.49 -16.72
C LEU A 11 4.41 12.01 -16.79
N LEU A 12 3.50 12.80 -16.23
CA LEU A 12 3.63 14.27 -16.17
C LEU A 12 4.47 14.71 -14.97
N ALA A 13 4.22 14.07 -13.83
CA ALA A 13 4.94 14.30 -12.59
C ALA A 13 5.12 12.99 -11.85
N LYS A 14 6.35 12.72 -11.41
CA LYS A 14 6.68 11.52 -10.63
C LYS A 14 6.00 11.50 -9.25
N GLY A 15 5.80 12.66 -8.64
CA GLY A 15 5.32 12.78 -7.27
C GLY A 15 6.38 12.41 -6.22
N ILE A 16 5.98 12.41 -4.95
CA ILE A 16 6.87 12.21 -3.80
C ILE A 16 6.49 10.96 -2.99
N ILE A 17 7.50 10.36 -2.38
CA ILE A 17 7.33 9.39 -1.30
C ILE A 17 7.32 10.17 0.01
N SER A 18 6.28 9.95 0.81
CA SER A 18 6.14 10.51 2.16
C SER A 18 6.35 9.41 3.19
N GLU A 19 7.18 9.68 4.19
CA GLU A 19 7.51 8.75 5.27
C GLU A 19 6.25 8.21 5.98
N ASP A 20 5.34 9.12 6.36
CA ASP A 20 4.13 8.76 7.11
C ASP A 20 3.15 7.95 6.26
N LEU A 21 3.00 8.30 4.99
CA LEU A 21 2.02 7.69 4.09
C LEU A 21 2.51 6.35 3.55
N HIS A 22 3.78 6.26 3.16
CA HIS A 22 4.32 5.11 2.44
C HIS A 22 4.99 4.10 3.36
N TYR A 23 5.44 4.51 4.56
CA TYR A 23 6.14 3.64 5.51
C TYR A 23 5.47 3.55 6.89
N GLY A 24 4.55 4.46 7.21
CA GLY A 24 3.79 4.48 8.46
C GLY A 24 2.52 3.61 8.44
N ILE A 25 1.56 3.95 9.31
CA ILE A 25 0.31 3.18 9.51
C ILE A 25 -0.57 3.08 8.24
N HIS A 26 -0.39 3.99 7.28
CA HIS A 26 -1.18 4.05 6.05
C HIS A 26 -0.52 3.31 4.88
N ALA A 27 0.71 2.81 5.03
CA ALA A 27 1.50 2.20 3.95
C ALA A 27 0.69 1.22 3.11
N ARG A 28 -0.10 0.36 3.74
CA ARG A 28 -0.94 -0.63 3.05
C ARG A 28 -1.86 -0.07 1.95
N ASN A 29 -2.22 1.21 2.00
CA ASN A 29 -3.10 1.87 1.03
C ASN A 29 -2.31 2.64 -0.04
N TRP A 30 -1.04 2.96 0.22
CA TRP A 30 -0.16 3.77 -0.65
C TRP A 30 0.71 2.92 -1.60
N TRP A 31 0.51 1.61 -1.60
CA TRP A 31 1.24 0.67 -2.44
C TRP A 31 0.27 -0.29 -3.14
N GLU A 32 0.33 -0.35 -4.47
CA GLU A 32 -0.47 -1.26 -5.28
C GLU A 32 0.27 -2.61 -5.43
N PRO A 33 -0.24 -3.70 -4.85
CA PRO A 33 0.41 -5.01 -4.93
C PRO A 33 0.27 -5.58 -6.34
N ARG A 34 1.29 -5.37 -7.18
CA ARG A 34 1.30 -5.89 -8.56
C ARG A 34 2.17 -7.12 -8.72
N LYS A 35 1.74 -8.00 -9.63
CA LYS A 35 2.55 -9.10 -10.15
C LYS A 35 3.24 -8.65 -11.44
N PHE A 36 4.56 -8.49 -11.41
CA PHE A 36 5.37 -8.70 -12.60
C PHE A 36 5.95 -10.11 -12.52
N ALA A 37 6.11 -10.76 -13.67
CA ALA A 37 6.44 -12.18 -13.71
C ALA A 37 7.71 -12.51 -12.90
N GLN A 38 7.61 -13.60 -12.13
CA GLN A 38 8.69 -14.40 -11.52
C GLN A 38 9.34 -13.99 -10.19
N THR A 39 8.89 -12.93 -9.51
CA THR A 39 9.21 -12.74 -8.08
C THR A 39 7.98 -12.34 -7.28
N ASN A 40 8.05 -12.56 -5.96
CA ASN A 40 7.05 -12.11 -4.99
C ASN A 40 6.62 -10.65 -5.28
N PHE A 41 5.37 -10.31 -4.93
CA PHE A 41 4.75 -9.00 -5.14
C PHE A 41 5.78 -7.87 -5.12
N ASN A 42 5.88 -7.10 -6.21
CA ASN A 42 6.62 -5.84 -6.22
C ASN A 42 5.58 -4.72 -6.24
N PRO A 43 5.16 -4.22 -5.06
CA PRO A 43 4.23 -3.14 -5.00
C PRO A 43 4.74 -1.90 -5.71
N ILE A 44 3.85 -1.22 -6.44
CA ILE A 44 4.13 0.07 -7.06
C ILE A 44 3.61 1.16 -6.10
N PRO A 45 4.40 2.19 -5.79
CA PRO A 45 3.92 3.27 -4.92
C PRO A 45 2.91 4.16 -5.65
N TYR A 46 1.82 4.49 -4.98
CA TYR A 46 0.97 5.62 -5.34
C TYR A 46 1.63 6.91 -4.84
N ARG A 47 2.65 7.41 -5.55
CA ARG A 47 3.36 8.63 -5.11
C ARG A 47 2.40 9.82 -4.95
N LEU A 48 2.53 10.54 -3.83
CA LEU A 48 1.74 11.73 -3.57
C LEU A 48 2.07 12.79 -4.62
N PHE A 49 1.05 13.41 -5.22
CA PHE A 49 1.16 14.34 -6.35
C PHE A 49 1.72 13.73 -7.65
N MET A 50 1.78 12.38 -7.75
CA MET A 50 2.01 11.73 -9.04
C MET A 50 0.91 12.16 -10.00
N SER A 51 1.31 12.51 -11.22
CA SER A 51 0.37 12.89 -12.27
C SER A 51 0.74 12.23 -13.60
N VAL A 52 -0.27 11.72 -14.29
CA VAL A 52 -0.14 11.11 -15.61
C VAL A 52 -1.13 11.74 -16.57
N ASN A 53 -0.80 11.72 -17.86
CA ASN A 53 -1.74 11.99 -18.94
C ASN A 53 -2.05 10.69 -19.68
N CYS A 54 -3.31 10.44 -19.95
CA CYS A 54 -3.77 9.34 -20.79
C CYS A 54 -4.63 9.86 -21.94
N CYS A 55 -4.26 9.54 -23.18
CA CYS A 55 -5.01 9.95 -24.36
C CYS A 55 -6.15 8.95 -24.64
N LEU A 56 -7.40 9.39 -24.48
CA LEU A 56 -8.60 8.61 -24.76
C LEU A 56 -9.51 9.38 -25.72
N ASN A 57 -9.87 8.76 -26.85
CA ASN A 57 -10.66 9.39 -27.92
C ASN A 57 -10.13 10.78 -28.33
N SER A 58 -8.80 10.89 -28.50
CA SER A 58 -8.11 12.12 -28.88
C SER A 58 -8.24 13.27 -27.86
N LYS A 59 -8.61 12.96 -26.61
CA LYS A 59 -8.61 13.91 -25.49
C LYS A 59 -7.64 13.45 -24.40
N ASN A 60 -7.05 14.43 -23.74
CA ASN A 60 -6.05 14.23 -22.70
C ASN A 60 -6.71 14.23 -21.33
N PHE A 61 -6.65 13.09 -20.65
CA PHE A 61 -7.13 12.93 -19.30
C PHE A 61 -5.93 12.94 -18.36
N ALA A 62 -5.77 14.04 -17.63
CA ALA A 62 -4.73 14.19 -16.62
C ALA A 62 -5.25 13.65 -15.27
N ILE A 63 -4.62 12.61 -14.72
CA ILE A 63 -4.97 12.06 -13.41
C ILE A 63 -3.87 12.38 -12.42
N THR A 64 -4.25 12.93 -11.27
CA THR A 64 -3.34 13.25 -10.17
C THR A 64 -3.73 12.51 -8.89
N ILE A 65 -2.75 11.96 -8.19
CA ILE A 65 -2.89 11.33 -6.88
C ILE A 65 -2.73 12.40 -5.79
N LEU A 66 -3.65 12.40 -4.84
CA LEU A 66 -3.70 13.31 -3.71
C LEU A 66 -3.85 12.52 -2.40
N ASN A 67 -3.58 13.17 -1.28
CA ASN A 67 -3.86 12.62 0.04
C ASN A 67 -5.24 13.08 0.50
N ASP A 68 -6.12 12.15 0.86
CA ASP A 68 -7.34 12.50 1.58
C ASP A 68 -6.98 12.85 3.03
N GLU A 69 -7.08 14.12 3.40
CA GLU A 69 -6.70 14.58 4.75
C GLU A 69 -7.47 13.90 5.88
N GLN A 70 -8.69 13.40 5.62
CA GLN A 70 -9.52 12.74 6.64
C GLN A 70 -9.12 11.28 6.84
N THR A 71 -8.90 10.55 5.74
CA THR A 71 -8.64 9.10 5.80
C THR A 71 -7.17 8.72 5.64
N GLN A 72 -6.34 9.67 5.21
CA GLN A 72 -4.95 9.50 4.81
C GLN A 72 -4.75 8.43 3.72
N ASN A 73 -5.79 8.17 2.92
CA ASN A 73 -5.75 7.27 1.79
C ASN A 73 -5.43 8.04 0.50
N PRO A 74 -4.84 7.37 -0.51
CA PRO A 74 -4.72 7.99 -1.81
C PRO A 74 -6.11 8.25 -2.39
N CYS A 75 -6.32 9.47 -2.87
CA CYS A 75 -7.48 9.86 -3.63
C CYS A 75 -7.04 10.41 -5.00
N PHE A 76 -7.96 10.42 -5.96
CA PHE A 76 -7.63 10.60 -7.37
C PHE A 76 -8.52 11.69 -7.97
N ARG A 77 -7.90 12.61 -8.70
CA ARG A 77 -8.59 13.68 -9.43
C ARG A 77 -8.24 13.57 -10.90
N CYS A 78 -9.24 13.62 -11.77
CA CYS A 78 -9.06 13.62 -13.23
C CYS A 78 -9.54 14.94 -13.80
N VAL A 79 -8.73 15.54 -14.68
CA VAL A 79 -9.05 16.77 -15.42
C VAL A 79 -8.97 16.48 -16.92
N CYS A 80 -9.97 16.93 -17.68
CA CYS A 80 -10.00 16.83 -19.14
C CYS A 80 -10.78 18.04 -19.69
N ASP A 81 -10.22 18.74 -20.69
CA ASP A 81 -10.87 19.87 -21.37
C ASP A 81 -11.50 20.94 -20.45
N GLY A 82 -10.84 21.22 -19.32
CA GLY A 82 -11.31 22.21 -18.33
C GLY A 82 -12.33 21.67 -17.32
N GLU A 83 -12.85 20.46 -17.52
CA GLU A 83 -13.72 19.77 -16.55
C GLU A 83 -12.91 19.03 -15.50
N ASP A 84 -13.50 18.87 -14.31
CA ASP A 84 -12.87 18.24 -13.14
C ASP A 84 -13.79 17.18 -12.51
N SER A 85 -13.25 15.99 -12.25
CA SER A 85 -13.99 14.89 -11.64
C SER A 85 -14.26 15.11 -10.15
N GLY A 86 -13.64 16.12 -9.55
CA GLY A 86 -13.47 16.22 -8.12
C GLY A 86 -12.61 15.09 -7.57
N ILE A 87 -12.59 14.97 -6.25
CA ILE A 87 -11.85 13.91 -5.54
C ILE A 87 -12.63 12.59 -5.61
N GLN A 88 -11.96 11.53 -6.06
CA GLN A 88 -12.52 10.20 -6.21
C GLN A 88 -11.69 9.17 -5.45
N ALA A 89 -12.35 8.13 -4.94
CA ALA A 89 -11.70 7.09 -4.12
C ALA A 89 -10.80 6.13 -4.94
N SER A 90 -10.82 6.19 -6.28
CA SER A 90 -9.95 5.37 -7.12
C SER A 90 -9.67 6.04 -8.47
N ALA A 91 -8.53 5.70 -9.08
CA ALA A 91 -8.21 6.13 -10.44
C ALA A 91 -9.28 5.71 -11.46
N SER A 92 -9.86 4.51 -11.30
CA SER A 92 -10.97 4.02 -12.13
C SER A 92 -12.21 4.91 -11.99
N ALA A 93 -12.56 5.36 -10.78
CA ALA A 93 -13.69 6.25 -10.59
C ALA A 93 -13.41 7.63 -11.22
N ALA A 94 -12.21 8.19 -10.99
CA ALA A 94 -11.78 9.47 -11.57
C ALA A 94 -11.89 9.48 -13.10
N ILE A 95 -11.27 8.50 -13.77
CA ILE A 95 -11.26 8.47 -15.23
C ILE A 95 -12.64 8.19 -15.82
N ASN A 96 -13.41 7.25 -15.25
CA ASN A 96 -14.68 6.85 -15.83
C ASN A 96 -15.76 7.91 -15.62
N ASN A 97 -15.78 8.58 -14.46
CA ASN A 97 -16.71 9.67 -14.22
C ASN A 97 -16.40 10.86 -15.14
N MET A 98 -15.12 11.22 -15.28
CA MET A 98 -14.67 12.26 -16.21
C MET A 98 -15.03 11.91 -17.66
N TYR A 99 -14.78 10.67 -18.08
CA TYR A 99 -15.12 10.22 -19.43
C TYR A 99 -16.63 10.29 -19.73
N VAL A 100 -17.48 9.92 -18.75
CA VAL A 100 -18.93 10.07 -18.86
C VAL A 100 -19.33 11.55 -18.96
N GLN A 101 -18.70 12.43 -18.21
CA GLN A 101 -18.96 13.87 -18.23
C GLN A 101 -18.60 14.50 -19.58
N ILE A 102 -17.47 14.11 -20.16
CA ILE A 102 -16.98 14.64 -21.45
C ILE A 102 -17.74 14.10 -22.66
N PHE A 103 -18.10 12.81 -22.66
CA PHE A 103 -18.64 12.13 -23.84
C PHE A 103 -20.08 11.62 -23.70
N GLY A 104 -20.68 11.69 -22.52
CA GLY A 104 -22.00 11.10 -22.22
C GLY A 104 -22.04 9.57 -22.27
N ASN A 105 -20.91 8.90 -22.51
CA ASN A 105 -20.85 7.45 -22.72
C ASN A 105 -20.66 6.70 -21.40
N LYS A 106 -21.70 5.94 -21.01
CA LYS A 106 -21.73 5.16 -19.75
C LYS A 106 -21.27 3.70 -19.90
N THR A 107 -21.14 3.19 -21.12
CA THR A 107 -20.85 1.78 -21.39
C THR A 107 -19.36 1.49 -21.40
N THR A 108 -18.54 2.45 -21.82
CA THR A 108 -17.09 2.30 -21.85
C THR A 108 -16.52 2.44 -20.45
N LYS A 109 -15.70 1.47 -20.03
CA LYS A 109 -15.01 1.50 -18.75
C LYS A 109 -13.52 1.30 -18.95
N TYR A 110 -12.74 2.14 -18.28
CA TYR A 110 -11.29 2.12 -18.27
C TYR A 110 -10.78 1.64 -16.91
N SER A 111 -9.71 0.84 -16.93
CA SER A 111 -9.02 0.41 -15.72
C SER A 111 -8.10 1.53 -15.24
N GLY A 112 -8.28 1.96 -14.00
CA GLY A 112 -7.42 2.95 -13.35
C GLY A 112 -5.96 2.55 -13.40
N LEU A 113 -5.61 1.30 -13.11
CA LEU A 113 -4.20 0.84 -13.12
C LEU A 113 -3.53 0.99 -14.50
N ILE A 114 -4.27 0.70 -15.58
CA ILE A 114 -3.74 0.84 -16.94
C ILE A 114 -3.60 2.34 -17.27
N VAL A 115 -4.61 3.14 -16.94
CA VAL A 115 -4.60 4.58 -17.21
C VAL A 115 -3.53 5.30 -16.39
N MET A 116 -3.21 4.81 -15.19
CA MET A 116 -2.10 5.27 -14.35
C MET A 116 -0.72 4.84 -14.87
N GLY A 117 -0.66 4.07 -15.96
CA GLY A 117 0.59 3.61 -16.56
C GLY A 117 1.27 2.50 -15.78
N PHE A 118 0.56 1.80 -14.88
CA PHE A 118 1.19 0.76 -14.07
C PHE A 118 1.54 -0.49 -14.90
N ASP A 119 1.01 -0.65 -16.13
CA ASP A 119 1.45 -1.65 -17.11
C ASP A 119 2.60 -1.21 -18.01
N ASN A 120 3.00 0.06 -17.94
CA ASN A 120 4.14 0.58 -18.67
C ASN A 120 5.41 0.41 -17.83
N GLU A 121 6.31 -0.50 -18.25
CA GLU A 121 7.55 -0.78 -17.52
C GLU A 121 8.44 0.46 -17.34
N ALA A 122 8.48 1.38 -18.30
CA ALA A 122 9.31 2.59 -18.19
C ALA A 122 8.77 3.51 -17.08
N ILE A 123 7.45 3.68 -17.02
CA ILE A 123 6.79 4.44 -15.94
C ILE A 123 7.04 3.75 -14.60
N VAL A 124 6.84 2.43 -14.52
CA VAL A 124 7.04 1.70 -13.27
C VAL A 124 8.49 1.77 -12.78
N ARG A 125 9.48 1.62 -13.66
CA ARG A 125 10.90 1.78 -13.32
C ARG A 125 11.17 3.17 -12.76
N GLU A 126 10.60 4.22 -13.35
CA GLU A 126 10.74 5.58 -12.84
C GLU A 126 10.12 5.74 -11.45
N LEU A 127 8.93 5.16 -11.23
CA LEU A 127 8.22 5.25 -9.94
C LEU A 127 8.92 4.51 -8.79
N VAL A 128 9.79 3.54 -9.08
CA VAL A 128 10.52 2.77 -8.04
C VAL A 128 11.99 3.15 -7.90
N ALA A 129 12.56 3.97 -8.80
CA ALA A 129 14.01 4.21 -8.88
C ALA A 129 14.67 4.77 -7.60
N ASP A 130 13.95 5.59 -6.85
CA ASP A 130 14.39 6.31 -5.63
C ASP A 130 13.62 5.84 -4.38
N VAL A 131 13.00 4.66 -4.44
CA VAL A 131 12.35 4.03 -3.29
C VAL A 131 13.42 3.40 -2.39
N SER A 132 13.47 3.83 -1.13
CA SER A 132 14.44 3.31 -0.14
C SER A 132 14.12 1.88 0.32
N PHE A 133 12.83 1.59 0.47
CA PHE A 133 12.31 0.28 0.84
C PHE A 133 10.98 0.03 0.15
N VAL A 134 10.76 -1.17 -0.37
CA VAL A 134 9.48 -1.59 -0.96
C VAL A 134 8.77 -2.47 0.07
N PRO A 135 7.57 -2.08 0.56
CA PRO A 135 6.85 -2.87 1.55
C PRO A 135 6.56 -4.30 1.11
N ILE A 136 6.60 -5.21 2.08
CA ILE A 136 6.41 -6.64 1.85
C ILE A 136 4.99 -7.02 2.28
N PHE A 137 4.22 -7.57 1.36
CA PHE A 137 2.86 -8.03 1.59
C PHE A 137 2.87 -9.55 1.80
N ILE A 138 2.71 -9.98 3.04
CA ILE A 138 2.72 -11.38 3.45
C ILE A 138 1.28 -11.84 3.61
N ARG A 139 0.94 -12.99 3.02
CA ARG A 139 -0.40 -13.57 3.15
C ARG A 139 -0.36 -14.77 4.09
N LEU A 140 -1.08 -14.65 5.20
CA LEU A 140 -1.26 -15.70 6.20
C LEU A 140 -2.76 -16.08 6.26
N ASP A 141 -3.14 -17.11 5.49
CA ASP A 141 -4.54 -17.45 5.16
C ASP A 141 -5.34 -16.24 4.61
N LYS A 142 -6.16 -15.63 5.49
CA LYS A 142 -7.02 -14.47 5.23
C LYS A 142 -6.44 -13.16 5.76
N ILE A 143 -5.37 -13.23 6.55
CA ILE A 143 -4.67 -12.07 7.11
C ILE A 143 -3.61 -11.64 6.08
N ILE A 144 -3.57 -10.34 5.82
CA ILE A 144 -2.49 -9.72 5.04
C ILE A 144 -1.69 -8.87 6.01
N ILE A 145 -0.41 -9.20 6.14
CA ILE A 145 0.56 -8.45 6.91
C ILE A 145 1.32 -7.57 5.92
N VAL A 146 1.54 -6.30 6.27
CA VAL A 146 2.31 -5.34 5.48
C VAL A 146 3.49 -4.90 6.32
N VAL A 147 4.68 -5.36 5.96
CA VAL A 147 5.94 -4.89 6.55
C VAL A 147 6.41 -3.69 5.77
N SER A 148 6.49 -2.52 6.39
CA SER A 148 6.80 -1.25 5.72
C SER A 148 8.10 -0.61 6.18
N LYS A 149 8.72 -1.11 7.25
CA LYS A 149 10.08 -0.77 7.66
C LYS A 149 10.81 -1.99 8.16
N ILE A 150 12.12 -2.02 7.93
CA ILE A 150 13.02 -3.07 8.40
C ILE A 150 14.04 -2.43 9.34
N GLY A 151 14.22 -3.05 10.50
CA GLY A 151 15.31 -2.78 11.43
C GLY A 151 16.01 -4.10 11.72
N VAL A 152 17.34 -4.09 11.80
CA VAL A 152 18.15 -5.30 12.02
C VAL A 152 18.74 -5.29 13.42
N SER A 153 18.77 -6.45 14.07
CA SER A 153 19.39 -6.64 15.38
C SER A 153 19.83 -8.09 15.60
N SER A 154 20.83 -8.28 16.46
CA SER A 154 21.29 -9.60 16.92
C SER A 154 20.55 -10.10 18.17
N ARG A 155 19.41 -9.49 18.55
CA ARG A 155 18.64 -9.87 19.74
C ARG A 155 17.96 -11.23 19.54
N GLU A 156 18.15 -12.15 20.49
CA GLU A 156 17.52 -13.46 20.44
C GLU A 156 15.99 -13.38 20.52
N GLY A 157 15.29 -14.23 19.78
CA GLY A 157 13.83 -14.28 19.72
C GLY A 157 13.18 -13.26 18.78
N TYR A 158 13.97 -12.40 18.13
CA TYR A 158 13.51 -11.43 17.14
C TYR A 158 13.83 -11.82 15.69
N TYR A 159 14.45 -12.98 15.46
CA TYR A 159 14.74 -13.50 14.12
C TYR A 159 15.46 -12.47 13.23
N GLY A 160 16.46 -11.78 13.78
CA GLY A 160 17.21 -10.73 13.07
C GLY A 160 16.53 -9.37 13.03
N ALA A 161 15.24 -9.26 13.36
CA ALA A 161 14.53 -7.98 13.41
C ALA A 161 14.93 -7.14 14.64
N GLY A 162 14.86 -5.83 14.51
CA GLY A 162 15.39 -4.87 15.48
C GLY A 162 14.71 -3.52 15.45
N PRO A 163 15.27 -2.54 16.20
CA PRO A 163 14.79 -1.17 16.23
C PRO A 163 14.55 -0.59 14.83
N GLY A 164 13.39 0.03 14.62
CA GLY A 164 12.93 0.51 13.32
C GLY A 164 12.10 -0.49 12.50
N TYR A 165 11.91 -1.73 12.94
CA TYR A 165 10.97 -2.65 12.28
C TYR A 165 9.52 -2.20 12.47
N PHE A 166 8.74 -2.23 11.40
CA PHE A 166 7.33 -1.84 11.43
C PHE A 166 6.47 -2.70 10.50
N SER A 167 5.36 -3.19 11.04
CA SER A 167 4.38 -3.94 10.26
C SER A 167 2.95 -3.65 10.69
N THR A 168 2.00 -3.86 9.79
CA THR A 168 0.57 -3.77 10.08
C THR A 168 -0.17 -4.99 9.60
N LEU A 169 -1.30 -5.31 10.22
CA LEU A 169 -2.26 -6.28 9.71
C LEU A 169 -3.69 -5.85 10.01
N ILE A 170 -4.66 -6.36 9.25
CA ILE A 170 -6.08 -6.15 9.53
C ILE A 170 -6.73 -7.46 9.91
N THR A 171 -7.36 -7.48 11.08
CA THR A 171 -8.15 -8.61 11.55
C THR A 171 -9.20 -8.17 12.57
N LYS A 172 -9.99 -9.11 13.10
CA LYS A 172 -11.02 -8.83 14.09
C LYS A 172 -10.42 -8.69 15.50
N TYR A 173 -10.74 -7.60 16.18
CA TYR A 173 -10.54 -7.40 17.61
C TYR A 173 -11.89 -7.03 18.23
N ALA A 174 -12.28 -7.71 19.31
CA ALA A 174 -13.59 -7.50 19.98
C ALA A 174 -14.78 -7.47 19.00
N GLY A 175 -14.75 -8.34 17.98
CA GLY A 175 -15.82 -8.47 16.96
C GLY A 175 -15.76 -7.46 15.80
N LYS A 176 -14.91 -6.43 15.86
CA LYS A 176 -14.77 -5.39 14.82
C LYS A 176 -13.49 -5.56 14.01
N GLN A 177 -13.54 -5.28 12.70
CA GLN A 177 -12.32 -5.18 11.91
C GLN A 177 -11.47 -4.01 12.42
N SER A 178 -10.22 -4.29 12.76
CA SER A 178 -9.31 -3.34 13.38
C SER A 178 -7.93 -3.45 12.72
N LEU A 179 -7.22 -2.32 12.68
CA LEU A 179 -5.84 -2.24 12.26
C LEU A 179 -4.94 -2.54 13.45
N PHE A 180 -4.08 -3.54 13.29
CA PHE A 180 -3.04 -3.90 14.24
C PHE A 180 -1.74 -3.29 13.73
N VAL A 181 -1.10 -2.48 14.56
CA VAL A 181 0.16 -1.79 14.26
C VAL A 181 1.23 -2.34 15.18
N GLN A 182 2.26 -2.94 14.60
CA GLN A 182 3.31 -3.65 15.32
C GLN A 182 4.65 -2.98 15.01
N SER A 183 5.45 -2.73 16.04
CA SER A 183 6.81 -2.22 15.85
C SER A 183 7.79 -2.89 16.80
N ILE A 184 9.06 -2.88 16.42
CA ILE A 184 10.18 -3.27 17.28
C ILE A 184 11.05 -2.04 17.44
N GLU A 185 11.22 -1.59 18.68
CA GLU A 185 12.17 -0.56 19.08
C GLU A 185 13.04 -1.14 20.20
N ASP A 186 13.07 -0.53 21.38
CA ASP A 186 13.63 -1.15 22.58
C ASP A 186 12.89 -2.43 22.97
N GLU A 187 11.58 -2.46 22.75
CA GLU A 187 10.68 -3.60 22.98
C GLU A 187 9.76 -3.79 21.76
N CYS A 188 9.07 -4.93 21.69
CA CYS A 188 7.95 -5.08 20.78
C CYS A 188 6.76 -4.27 21.31
N SER A 189 6.01 -3.65 20.42
CA SER A 189 4.73 -3.03 20.73
C SER A 189 3.64 -3.48 19.77
N LEU A 190 2.41 -3.49 20.28
CA LEU A 190 1.22 -3.64 19.46
C LEU A 190 0.19 -2.59 19.89
N ASP A 191 -0.22 -1.78 18.92
CA ASP A 191 -1.38 -0.90 19.01
C ASP A 191 -2.52 -1.47 18.15
N ILE A 192 -3.77 -1.32 18.60
CA ILE A 192 -4.95 -1.69 17.82
C ILE A 192 -5.84 -0.48 17.64
N TYR A 193 -6.22 -0.20 16.41
CA TYR A 193 -7.09 0.90 16.04
C TYR A 193 -8.35 0.42 15.35
N ASN A 194 -9.47 1.07 15.63
CA ASN A 194 -10.72 0.96 14.87
C ASN A 194 -11.21 2.36 14.56
N GLU A 195 -11.40 2.67 13.27
CA GLU A 195 -11.88 3.99 12.81
C GLU A 195 -11.06 5.17 13.39
N GLY A 196 -9.74 5.01 13.46
CA GLY A 196 -8.81 6.02 13.99
C GLY A 196 -8.70 6.06 15.52
N VAL A 197 -9.56 5.35 16.24
CA VAL A 197 -9.53 5.29 17.72
C VAL A 197 -8.64 4.13 18.17
N LYS A 198 -7.63 4.42 19.01
CA LYS A 198 -6.80 3.40 19.65
C LYS A 198 -7.63 2.66 20.72
N LEU A 199 -7.80 1.35 20.54
CA LEU A 199 -8.58 0.46 21.40
C LEU A 199 -7.71 -0.33 22.38
N TYR A 200 -6.45 -0.58 22.03
CA TYR A 200 -5.55 -1.42 22.80
C TYR A 200 -4.10 -0.99 22.58
N HIS A 201 -3.28 -1.18 23.62
CA HIS A 201 -1.84 -1.02 23.58
C HIS A 201 -1.20 -2.06 24.50
N ASN A 202 -0.15 -2.73 24.04
CA ASN A 202 0.79 -3.41 24.91
C ASN A 202 2.23 -3.29 24.40
N LYS A 203 3.16 -3.55 25.32
CA LYS A 203 4.58 -3.74 25.06
C LYS A 203 5.08 -5.01 25.72
N ASN A 204 6.02 -5.68 25.09
CA ASN A 204 6.60 -6.90 25.64
C ASN A 204 7.95 -7.21 24.99
N THR A 205 8.69 -8.14 25.60
CA THR A 205 10.07 -8.45 25.22
C THR A 205 10.19 -9.31 23.96
N THR A 206 9.09 -9.84 23.40
CA THR A 206 9.13 -10.63 22.15
C THR A 206 7.77 -10.55 21.42
N PRO A 207 7.74 -10.79 20.11
CA PRO A 207 6.49 -10.89 19.35
C PRO A 207 5.53 -11.95 19.90
N ASN A 208 6.03 -13.10 20.36
CA ASN A 208 5.19 -14.16 20.92
C ASN A 208 4.47 -13.70 22.18
N LYS A 209 5.17 -13.08 23.12
CA LYS A 209 4.55 -12.56 24.36
C LYS A 209 3.50 -11.47 24.09
N ILE A 210 3.69 -10.64 23.05
CA ILE A 210 2.68 -9.67 22.61
C ILE A 210 1.37 -10.37 22.26
N TRP A 211 1.45 -11.41 21.41
CA TRP A 211 0.29 -12.11 20.90
C TRP A 211 -0.34 -13.08 21.90
N GLU A 212 0.44 -13.64 22.82
CA GLU A 212 -0.07 -14.39 23.97
C GLU A 212 -0.94 -13.52 24.89
N THR A 213 -0.60 -12.24 25.06
CA THR A 213 -1.33 -11.32 25.96
C THR A 213 -2.73 -10.99 25.44
N ILE A 214 -2.90 -10.86 24.13
CA ILE A 214 -4.20 -10.52 23.52
C ILE A 214 -5.09 -11.75 23.29
N ASP A 215 -4.51 -12.95 23.32
CA ASP A 215 -5.20 -14.23 23.34
C ASP A 215 -6.15 -14.50 22.15
N ILE A 216 -5.87 -13.88 20.99
CA ILE A 216 -6.56 -14.10 19.72
C ILE A 216 -5.61 -14.69 18.68
N HIS A 217 -6.16 -15.24 17.59
CA HIS A 217 -5.36 -15.81 16.49
C HIS A 217 -4.36 -16.91 16.90
N LYS A 218 -4.64 -17.67 17.97
CA LYS A 218 -3.79 -18.74 18.55
C LYS A 218 -3.34 -19.86 17.59
N LYS A 219 -3.87 -19.89 16.36
CA LYS A 219 -3.36 -20.77 15.28
C LYS A 219 -1.95 -20.38 14.85
N TYR A 220 -1.59 -19.10 14.99
CA TYR A 220 -0.29 -18.56 14.58
C TYR A 220 0.51 -18.15 15.81
N ASP A 221 1.83 -18.30 15.72
CA ASP A 221 2.72 -17.68 16.69
C ASP A 221 2.86 -16.18 16.40
N GLY A 222 3.34 -15.43 17.39
CA GLY A 222 3.46 -13.99 17.30
C GLY A 222 4.51 -13.57 16.28
N VAL A 223 5.55 -14.36 16.07
CA VAL A 223 6.61 -14.07 15.09
C VAL A 223 6.12 -14.18 13.64
N ALA A 224 5.19 -15.11 13.34
CA ALA A 224 4.51 -15.14 12.04
C ALA A 224 3.54 -13.97 11.88
N LEU A 225 2.84 -13.55 12.94
CA LEU A 225 1.92 -12.40 12.89
C LEU A 225 2.65 -11.05 12.78
N PHE A 226 3.86 -10.95 13.33
CA PHE A 226 4.76 -9.83 13.06
C PHE A 226 5.30 -9.86 11.63
N GLY A 227 5.27 -11.01 10.95
CA GLY A 227 5.82 -11.20 9.61
C GLY A 227 7.34 -11.39 9.57
N ILE A 228 8.01 -11.41 10.73
CA ILE A 228 9.47 -11.44 10.79
C ILE A 228 10.05 -12.77 10.30
N THR A 229 9.31 -13.87 10.39
CA THR A 229 9.77 -15.19 9.91
C THR A 229 9.47 -15.45 8.43
N ASP A 230 8.88 -14.49 7.71
CA ASP A 230 8.64 -14.66 6.27
C ASP A 230 9.99 -14.75 5.52
N PRO A 231 10.16 -15.69 4.57
CA PRO A 231 11.43 -15.88 3.88
C PRO A 231 11.96 -14.62 3.18
N TYR A 232 11.08 -13.78 2.63
CA TYR A 232 11.49 -12.56 1.95
C TYR A 232 11.87 -11.45 2.95
N VAL A 233 11.20 -11.41 4.10
CA VAL A 233 11.62 -10.54 5.22
C VAL A 233 12.97 -10.98 5.77
N GLN A 234 13.18 -12.29 5.97
CA GLN A 234 14.47 -12.83 6.45
C GLN A 234 15.60 -12.49 5.48
N GLN A 235 15.39 -12.63 4.17
CA GLN A 235 16.37 -12.19 3.18
C GLN A 235 16.74 -10.71 3.36
N LYS A 236 15.77 -9.83 3.63
CA LYS A 236 16.01 -8.41 3.89
C LYS A 236 16.66 -8.09 5.23
N LEU A 237 16.60 -9.00 6.19
CA LEU A 237 17.26 -8.86 7.49
C LEU A 237 18.72 -9.32 7.45
N GLU A 238 19.11 -10.04 6.41
CA GLU A 238 20.48 -10.54 6.17
C GLU A 238 21.30 -9.65 5.22
N GLU A 239 20.67 -8.68 4.54
CA GLU A 239 21.31 -7.67 3.66
C GLU A 239 22.09 -6.60 4.45
#